data_AF-A0A8J2E707-F1
#
_entry.id   AF-A0A8J2E707-F1
#
_cell.length_a   1.000
_cell.length_b   1.000
_cell.length_c   1.000
_cell.angle_alpha   90.00
_cell.angle_beta   90.00
_cell.angle_gamma   90.00
#
_symmetry.space_group_name_H-M   'P 1'
#
loop_
_entity.id
_entity.type
_entity.pdbx_description
1 polymer ?
#
loop_
_entity_poly.entity_id
_entity_poly.type
_entity_poly.pdbx_seq_one_letter_code
_entity_poly.pdbx_strand_id
1 'polypeptide(L)'
;MSTKTTSGGEIDPVQEELVGRIREVGNQAIWSLISVRAGTNFNDLQEVEIMDLNEPSGWVVIPIKDINDRPIRTFMIQIAVISNHQNGRDTHMRQIKIHSPAQDILRTSLYFPEKFVTNEFKYFSVIR
;
A
#
# COMPACT_ATOMS: atom_id res chain seq x y z
N MET A 1 40.06 21.54 -41.24
CA MET A 1 39.82 20.10 -41.44
C MET A 1 39.31 19.52 -40.14
N SER A 2 38.12 18.93 -40.19
CA SER A 2 37.42 18.33 -39.05
C SER A 2 38.01 16.97 -38.73
N THR A 3 38.16 16.62 -37.45
CA THR A 3 38.27 15.22 -37.03
C THR A 3 37.23 14.96 -35.94
N LYS A 4 36.20 14.19 -36.32
CA LYS A 4 35.16 13.64 -35.46
C LYS A 4 35.74 12.46 -34.69
N THR A 5 35.65 12.48 -33.36
CA THR A 5 35.69 11.29 -32.51
C THR A 5 34.25 10.87 -32.24
N THR A 6 33.85 9.70 -32.74
CA THR A 6 32.57 9.07 -32.37
C THR A 6 32.88 7.60 -32.06
N SER A 7 33.12 7.30 -30.79
CA SER A 7 33.10 5.93 -30.28
C SER A 7 31.63 5.55 -30.05
N GLY A 8 30.97 5.10 -31.12
CA GLY A 8 29.67 4.45 -31.01
C GLY A 8 29.86 3.03 -30.49
N GLY A 9 29.87 2.87 -29.17
CA GLY A 9 29.69 1.56 -28.56
C GLY A 9 28.23 1.16 -28.73
N GLU A 10 27.99 -0.01 -29.31
CA GLU A 10 26.67 -0.63 -29.43
C GLU A 10 26.18 -0.95 -28.00
N ILE A 11 25.16 -0.22 -27.54
CA ILE A 11 24.63 -0.31 -26.18
C ILE A 11 23.69 -1.52 -26.17
N ASP A 12 24.03 -2.55 -25.40
CA ASP A 12 23.15 -3.72 -25.21
C ASP A 12 21.94 -3.30 -24.34
N PRO A 13 20.72 -3.30 -24.92
CA PRO A 13 19.52 -2.82 -24.23
C PRO A 13 19.16 -3.66 -23.00
N VAL A 14 19.54 -4.95 -22.96
CA VAL A 14 19.23 -5.85 -21.84
C VAL A 14 20.07 -5.52 -20.61
N GLN A 15 21.32 -5.12 -20.81
CA GLN A 15 22.23 -4.73 -19.72
C GLN A 15 21.80 -3.39 -19.10
N GLU A 16 21.34 -2.43 -19.91
CA GLU A 16 20.81 -1.17 -19.38
C GLU A 16 19.45 -1.32 -18.70
N GLU A 17 18.64 -2.32 -19.08
CA GLU A 17 17.41 -2.69 -18.37
C GLU A 17 17.69 -3.23 -16.97
N LEU A 18 18.68 -4.13 -16.84
CA LEU A 18 19.10 -4.69 -15.56
C LEU A 18 19.72 -3.64 -14.61
N VAL A 19 20.41 -2.64 -15.18
CA VAL A 19 20.98 -1.51 -14.43
C VAL A 19 19.92 -0.42 -14.16
N GLY A 20 18.71 -0.57 -14.69
CA GLY A 20 17.57 0.34 -14.48
C GLY A 20 17.69 1.68 -15.22
N ARG A 21 18.60 1.78 -16.19
CA ARG A 21 18.85 3.00 -16.99
C ARG A 21 17.91 3.10 -18.20
N ILE A 22 17.54 1.96 -18.77
CA ILE A 22 16.44 1.84 -19.75
C ILE A 22 15.33 1.05 -19.08
N ARG A 23 14.08 1.49 -19.20
CA ARG A 23 12.90 0.71 -18.79
C ARG A 23 11.97 0.63 -19.98
N GLU A 24 11.42 -0.55 -20.29
CA GLU A 24 10.37 -0.66 -21.30
C GLU A 24 9.24 0.33 -20.97
N VAL A 25 8.96 1.22 -21.93
CA VAL A 25 7.89 2.23 -21.84
C VAL A 25 6.51 1.56 -21.82
N GLY A 26 6.41 0.29 -22.22
CA GLY A 26 5.17 -0.47 -22.38
C GLY A 26 4.56 -1.07 -21.11
N ASN A 27 5.22 -1.01 -19.94
CA ASN A 27 4.75 -1.68 -18.72
C ASN A 27 4.46 -0.73 -17.54
N GLN A 28 4.37 0.57 -17.79
CA GLN A 28 4.22 1.60 -16.76
C GLN A 28 2.74 1.96 -16.50
N ALA A 29 1.93 0.99 -16.09
CA ALA A 29 0.63 1.28 -15.48
C ALA A 29 0.82 1.63 -13.98
N ILE A 30 1.70 2.59 -13.73
CA ILE A 30 2.12 3.04 -12.41
C ILE A 30 1.19 4.16 -11.99
N TRP A 31 0.57 3.99 -10.83
CA TRP A 31 -0.30 4.97 -10.21
C TRP A 31 0.56 5.98 -9.42
N SER A 32 0.20 7.25 -9.50
CA SER A 32 0.93 8.36 -8.86
C SER A 32 0.17 9.00 -7.71
N LEU A 33 -1.16 8.89 -7.69
CA LEU A 33 -1.99 9.41 -6.59
C LEU A 33 -3.10 8.44 -6.26
N ILE A 34 -3.18 8.07 -4.99
CA ILE A 34 -4.23 7.20 -4.45
C ILE A 34 -4.99 7.93 -3.36
N SER A 35 -6.30 7.73 -3.34
CA SER A 35 -7.20 8.16 -2.28
C SER A 35 -7.86 6.93 -1.67
N VAL A 36 -7.79 6.82 -0.35
CA VAL A 36 -8.51 5.81 0.42
C VAL A 36 -9.67 6.50 1.12
N ARG A 37 -10.87 5.96 0.90
CA ARG A 37 -12.12 6.51 1.42
C ARG A 37 -12.86 5.45 2.22
N ALA A 38 -13.61 5.89 3.23
CA ALA A 38 -14.36 5.02 4.12
C ALA A 38 -15.77 5.56 4.37
N GLY A 39 -16.75 4.66 4.54
CA GLY A 39 -18.15 5.04 4.75
C GLY A 39 -19.05 3.87 5.13
N THR A 40 -20.35 4.11 5.19
CA THR A 40 -21.35 3.05 5.44
C THR A 40 -21.79 2.39 4.14
N ASN A 41 -21.90 3.19 3.08
CA ASN A 41 -22.29 2.82 1.72
C ASN A 41 -21.55 3.70 0.70
N PHE A 42 -21.91 3.61 -0.58
CA PHE A 42 -21.20 4.35 -1.63
C PHE A 42 -21.52 5.85 -1.69
N ASN A 43 -22.62 6.31 -1.05
CA ASN A 43 -23.05 7.71 -1.06
C ASN A 43 -22.43 8.56 0.07
N ASP A 44 -21.90 7.92 1.13
CA ASP A 44 -21.35 8.60 2.31
C ASP A 44 -19.85 8.35 2.49
N LEU A 45 -19.14 7.97 1.42
CA LEU A 45 -17.69 7.78 1.44
C LEU A 45 -16.98 9.11 1.73
N GLN A 46 -16.18 9.14 2.81
CA GLN A 46 -15.31 10.25 3.16
C GLN A 46 -13.85 9.89 2.88
N GLU A 47 -13.09 10.83 2.33
CA GLU A 47 -11.66 10.66 2.11
C GLU A 47 -10.94 10.63 3.45
N VAL A 48 -10.23 9.52 3.69
CA VAL A 48 -9.48 9.28 4.92
C VAL A 48 -8.03 9.65 4.71
N GLU A 49 -7.44 9.17 3.62
CA GLU A 49 -6.03 9.34 3.34
C GLU A 49 -5.82 9.53 1.85
N ILE A 50 -4.93 10.46 1.50
CA ILE A 50 -4.45 10.66 0.14
C ILE A 50 -2.93 10.54 0.14
N MET A 51 -2.39 9.77 -0.80
CA MET A 51 -0.96 9.51 -0.87
C MET A 51 -0.44 9.68 -2.29
N ASP A 52 0.58 10.55 -2.41
CA ASP A 52 1.39 10.67 -3.62
C ASP A 52 2.45 9.58 -3.65
N LEU A 53 2.63 8.98 -4.82
CA LEU A 53 3.59 7.92 -5.07
C LEU A 53 4.49 8.27 -6.23
N ASN A 54 5.80 8.19 -5.98
CA ASN A 54 6.81 8.42 -6.99
C ASN A 54 7.50 7.09 -7.32
N GLU A 55 7.12 6.50 -8.45
CA GLU A 55 7.62 5.21 -8.94
C GLU A 55 7.70 4.12 -7.84
N PRO A 56 6.59 3.80 -7.16
CA PRO A 56 6.62 2.86 -6.05
C PRO A 56 7.05 1.46 -6.52
N SER A 57 7.97 0.85 -5.77
CA SER A 57 8.42 -0.53 -5.98
C SER A 57 8.07 -1.41 -4.78
N GLY A 58 7.48 -2.58 -5.02
CA GLY A 58 7.11 -3.52 -3.97
C GLY A 58 5.78 -3.19 -3.28
N TRP A 59 5.64 -3.60 -2.02
CA TRP A 59 4.44 -3.35 -1.23
C TRP A 59 4.42 -1.91 -0.71
N VAL A 60 3.32 -1.21 -0.96
CA VAL A 60 3.04 0.11 -0.38
C VAL A 60 2.03 -0.07 0.75
N VAL A 61 2.35 0.44 1.94
CA VAL A 61 1.48 0.39 3.11
C VAL A 61 0.84 1.75 3.33
N ILE A 62 -0.48 1.80 3.28
CA ILE A 62 -1.26 3.03 3.53
C ILE A 62 -1.96 2.88 4.88
N PRO A 63 -1.59 3.67 5.90
CA PRO A 63 -2.24 3.62 7.20
C PRO A 63 -3.66 4.21 7.12
N ILE A 64 -4.67 3.41 7.46
CA ILE A 64 -6.07 3.84 7.50
C ILE A 64 -6.45 4.10 8.96
N LYS A 65 -6.29 5.35 9.40
CA LYS A 65 -6.47 5.75 10.80
C LYS A 65 -7.36 6.99 10.93
N ASP A 66 -7.99 7.14 12.09
CA ASP A 66 -8.75 8.33 12.45
C ASP A 66 -7.85 9.46 12.98
N ILE A 67 -8.47 10.59 13.32
CA ILE A 67 -7.84 11.77 13.96
C ILE A 67 -7.04 11.43 15.22
N ASN A 68 -7.41 10.35 15.93
CA ASN A 68 -6.77 9.92 17.17
C ASN A 68 -5.75 8.80 16.95
N ASP A 69 -5.29 8.59 15.71
CA ASP A 69 -4.37 7.52 15.31
C ASP A 69 -4.91 6.10 15.55
N ARG A 70 -6.25 5.94 15.61
CA ARG A 70 -6.91 4.66 15.84
C ARG A 70 -7.34 4.03 14.51
N PRO A 71 -7.34 2.69 14.39
CA PRO A 71 -7.87 2.01 13.22
C PRO A 71 -9.33 2.37 12.96
N ILE A 72 -9.66 2.70 11.71
CA ILE A 72 -11.02 3.09 11.34
C ILE A 72 -11.95 1.87 11.32
N ARG A 73 -13.12 2.03 11.94
CA ARG A 73 -14.25 1.09 11.79
C ARG A 73 -15.16 1.60 10.69
N THR A 74 -15.37 0.78 9.66
CA THR A 74 -16.17 1.16 8.50
C THR A 74 -16.81 -0.07 7.87
N PHE A 75 -17.93 0.11 7.17
CA PHE A 75 -18.59 -0.95 6.43
C PHE A 75 -18.09 -1.04 4.99
N MET A 76 -17.56 0.06 4.44
CA MET A 76 -17.09 0.14 3.07
C MET A 76 -15.79 0.92 3.00
N ILE A 77 -14.80 0.34 2.32
CA ILE A 77 -13.55 1.03 1.93
C ILE A 77 -13.55 1.15 0.41
N GLN A 78 -13.27 2.35 -0.10
CA GLN A 78 -12.99 2.59 -1.51
C GLN A 78 -11.51 2.95 -1.68
N ILE A 79 -10.84 2.22 -2.56
CA ILE A 79 -9.51 2.57 -3.04
C ILE A 79 -9.68 3.21 -4.41
N ALA A 80 -9.36 4.49 -4.52
CA ALA A 80 -9.49 5.27 -5.74
C ALA A 80 -8.10 5.67 -6.25
N VAL A 81 -7.75 5.20 -7.45
CA VAL A 81 -6.58 5.70 -8.18
C VAL A 81 -6.99 6.99 -8.86
N ILE A 82 -6.44 8.11 -8.41
CA ILE A 82 -6.81 9.45 -8.85
C ILE A 82 -6.01 9.85 -10.09
N SER A 83 -4.72 9.50 -10.11
CA SER A 83 -3.84 9.78 -11.24
C SER A 83 -2.80 8.69 -11.43
N ASN A 84 -2.38 8.54 -12.69
CA ASN A 84 -1.28 7.67 -13.10
C ASN A 84 -0.08 8.49 -13.54
N HIS A 85 1.10 7.87 -13.43
CA HIS A 85 2.32 8.44 -13.96
C HIS A 85 2.19 8.66 -15.47
N GLN A 86 2.77 9.75 -15.97
CA GLN A 86 2.68 10.18 -17.38
C GLN A 86 1.24 10.26 -17.93
N ASN A 87 0.24 10.49 -17.08
CA ASN A 87 -1.19 10.52 -17.44
C ASN A 87 -1.67 9.21 -18.10
N GLY A 88 -1.13 8.06 -17.67
CA GLY A 88 -1.61 6.76 -18.11
C GLY A 88 -3.11 6.58 -17.90
N ARG A 89 -3.80 5.95 -18.86
CA ARG A 89 -5.26 5.74 -18.79
C ARG A 89 -5.64 4.61 -17.83
N ASP A 90 -4.89 3.52 -17.87
CA ASP A 90 -5.18 2.29 -17.15
C ASP A 90 -4.20 2.09 -15.99
N THR A 91 -4.65 1.36 -14.95
CA THR A 91 -3.83 1.07 -13.76
C THR A 91 -3.72 -0.43 -13.56
N HIS A 92 -2.53 -0.93 -13.24
CA HIS A 92 -2.33 -2.34 -12.89
C HIS A 92 -2.22 -2.51 -11.36
N MET A 93 -3.34 -2.81 -10.72
CA MET A 93 -3.38 -3.22 -9.31
C MET A 93 -3.09 -4.72 -9.22
N ARG A 94 -1.85 -5.08 -8.87
CA ARG A 94 -1.42 -6.50 -8.83
C ARG A 94 -2.00 -7.27 -7.64
N GLN A 95 -1.98 -6.65 -6.46
CA GLN A 95 -2.50 -7.28 -5.24
C GLN A 95 -2.87 -6.22 -4.21
N ILE A 96 -3.93 -6.50 -3.44
CA ILE A 96 -4.38 -5.68 -2.30
C ILE A 96 -4.49 -6.60 -1.08
N LYS A 97 -4.00 -6.11 0.07
CA LYS A 97 -4.19 -6.75 1.38
C LYS A 97 -4.73 -5.71 2.34
N ILE A 98 -5.82 -6.05 3.01
CA ILE A 98 -6.43 -5.22 4.06
C ILE A 98 -6.20 -5.93 5.38
N HIS A 99 -5.63 -5.22 6.34
CA HIS A 99 -5.35 -5.73 7.67
C HIS A 99 -6.26 -5.07 8.68
N SER A 100 -6.92 -5.87 9.52
CA SER A 100 -7.60 -5.39 10.71
C SER A 100 -6.72 -5.65 11.94
N PRO A 101 -6.83 -4.83 13.00
CA PRO A 101 -6.20 -5.14 14.27
C PRO A 101 -6.68 -6.51 14.75
N ALA A 102 -5.74 -7.40 15.09
CA ALA A 102 -6.09 -8.67 15.68
C ALA A 102 -6.86 -8.42 16.99
N GLN A 103 -8.02 -9.05 17.13
CA GLN A 103 -8.74 -9.05 18.40
C GLN A 103 -7.92 -9.84 19.41
N ASP A 104 -7.43 -9.14 20.42
CA ASP A 104 -6.90 -9.78 21.61
C ASP A 104 -8.11 -10.08 22.50
N ILE A 105 -8.63 -11.31 22.42
CA ILE A 105 -9.85 -11.73 23.14
C ILE A 105 -9.73 -11.42 24.64
N LEU A 106 -8.50 -11.44 25.17
CA LEU A 106 -8.18 -11.14 26.57
C LEU A 106 -8.32 -9.66 26.94
N ARG A 107 -8.35 -8.73 25.97
CA ARG A 107 -8.61 -7.30 26.25
C ARG A 107 -10.09 -6.98 26.46
N THR A 108 -11.00 -7.89 26.09
CA THR A 108 -12.44 -7.65 26.20
C THR A 108 -12.95 -7.79 27.64
N SER A 109 -12.15 -8.35 28.55
CA SER A 109 -12.50 -8.34 29.98
C SER A 109 -12.34 -6.93 30.54
N LEU A 110 -13.46 -6.23 30.75
CA LEU A 110 -13.51 -4.97 31.48
C LEU A 110 -13.00 -5.10 32.93
N TYR A 111 -12.85 -6.33 33.43
CA TYR A 111 -12.47 -6.63 34.80
C TYR A 111 -11.01 -7.09 34.96
N PHE A 112 -10.30 -7.40 33.86
CA PHE A 112 -8.91 -7.82 33.90
C PHE A 112 -8.09 -7.06 32.83
N PRO A 113 -7.41 -5.98 33.20
CA PRO A 113 -6.62 -5.18 32.26
C PRO A 113 -5.33 -5.88 31.81
N GLU A 114 -4.89 -6.93 32.51
CA GLU A 114 -3.65 -7.64 32.22
C GLU A 114 -3.86 -8.91 31.41
N LYS A 115 -2.98 -9.10 30.41
CA LYS A 115 -2.99 -10.30 29.58
C LYS A 115 -2.39 -11.47 30.37
N PHE A 116 -2.93 -12.67 30.19
CA PHE A 116 -2.22 -13.88 30.59
C PHE A 116 -1.00 -14.09 29.70
N VAL A 117 0.17 -13.70 30.20
CA VAL A 117 1.43 -13.76 29.45
C VAL A 117 2.08 -15.14 29.55
N THR A 118 2.08 -15.74 30.74
CA THR A 118 2.72 -17.04 30.98
C THR A 118 1.89 -18.18 30.40
N ASN A 119 2.56 -19.27 30.02
CA ASN A 119 1.87 -20.45 29.49
C ASN A 119 0.90 -21.06 30.51
N GLU A 120 1.27 -21.05 31.79
CA GLU A 120 0.42 -21.50 32.90
C GLU A 120 -0.91 -20.74 32.95
N PHE A 121 -0.87 -19.42 32.87
CA PHE A 121 -2.10 -18.62 32.94
C PHE A 121 -2.90 -18.62 31.63
N LYS A 122 -2.26 -18.89 30.48
CA LYS A 122 -2.98 -19.07 29.21
C LYS A 122 -3.95 -20.26 29.23
N TYR A 123 -3.71 -21.28 30.04
CA TYR A 123 -4.66 -22.40 30.19
C TYR A 123 -6.04 -21.96 30.70
N PHE A 124 -6.11 -20.87 31.47
CA PHE A 124 -7.36 -20.32 32.03
C PHE A 124 -7.97 -19.21 31.16
N SER A 125 -7.38 -18.93 30.00
CA SER A 125 -7.72 -17.77 29.18
C SER A 125 -9.02 -17.91 28.38
N VAL A 126 -9.44 -19.14 28.07
CA VAL A 126 -10.64 -19.45 27.29
C VAL A 126 -11.25 -20.75 27.81
N ILE A 127 -12.55 -20.72 28.10
CA ILE A 127 -13.37 -21.93 28.23
C ILE A 127 -13.97 -22.18 26.84
N ARG A 128 -13.68 -23.34 26.23
CA ARG A 128 -14.14 -23.71 24.89
C ARG A 128 -15.11 -24.88 24.95
#